data_AF-A0A815FA04-F1
#
_entry.id   AF-A0A815FA04-F1
#
_cell.length_a   1.000
_cell.length_b   1.000
_cell.length_c   1.000
_cell.angle_alpha   90.00
_cell.angle_beta   90.00
_cell.angle_gamma   90.00
#
_symmetry.space_group_name_H-M   'P 1'
#
loop_
_entity.id
_entity.type
_entity.pdbx_description
1 polymer ?
#
loop_
_entity_poly.entity_id
_entity_poly.type
_entity_poly.pdbx_seq_one_letter_code
_entity_poly.pdbx_strand_id
1 'polypeptide(L)'
;MICINGDHNHPFNPDQLEAKLLRDKMEERIISETTSITRIYDEEVAKANLSKGAVAVLPTVVEYRSNTSKARRKNTPVIPSSEIFEIPELYQQTLSHKRFLLADVCLKRGKNRILIFSSDQQLELLFESNTIFMDGTFDTSPGQFKQVYLFHAHKFGQGLPAAFCLLPHKRGKTYTTLFELLKDQATAMGKQFSPQRIVSDYEPAMLPIVQQEFPGSIHNGCMFHLHQAIHRKIKDLGLATEYLHDETVRDQCRQLMALSLLPKDQVESQFQRLQTTTSPALGELLLYFKHQWMYGVVPLEMWNFHDVIHRTNNTSEGK
;
A
#
# COMPACT_ATOMS: atom_id res chain seq x y z
N MET A 1 -62.06 18.83 -2.55
CA MET A 1 -61.32 19.53 -1.48
C MET A 1 -60.81 18.43 -0.54
N ILE A 2 -59.56 17.99 -0.69
CA ILE A 2 -58.95 16.99 0.18
C ILE A 2 -57.96 17.75 1.07
N CYS A 3 -58.29 17.87 2.35
CA CYS A 3 -57.40 18.42 3.38
C CYS A 3 -56.36 17.37 3.75
N ILE A 4 -55.09 17.73 3.69
CA ILE A 4 -53.97 16.93 4.21
C ILE A 4 -53.45 17.66 5.45
N ASN A 5 -54.12 17.46 6.59
CA ASN A 5 -53.56 17.84 7.89
C ASN A 5 -52.99 16.58 8.53
N GLY A 6 -51.68 16.39 8.43
CA GLY A 6 -50.93 15.45 9.25
C GLY A 6 -50.11 16.22 10.27
N ASP A 7 -50.65 16.40 11.48
CA ASP A 7 -49.87 16.87 12.62
C ASP A 7 -48.87 15.78 13.01
N HIS A 8 -47.57 16.06 12.84
CA HIS A 8 -46.48 15.19 13.31
C HIS A 8 -46.32 15.33 14.83
N ASN A 9 -47.25 14.75 15.60
CA ASN A 9 -47.17 14.61 17.06
C ASN A 9 -46.39 13.34 17.44
N HIS A 10 -45.05 13.40 17.41
CA HIS A 10 -44.24 12.42 18.14
C HIS A 10 -43.72 13.05 19.45
N PRO A 11 -43.85 12.37 20.60
CA PRO A 11 -43.34 12.87 21.87
C PRO A 11 -41.82 13.09 21.80
N PHE A 12 -41.36 14.17 22.44
CA PHE A 12 -39.94 14.52 22.56
C PHE A 12 -39.15 13.33 23.10
N ASN A 13 -38.25 12.79 22.27
CA ASN A 13 -37.38 11.68 22.66
C ASN A 13 -35.98 12.23 23.00
N PRO A 14 -35.61 12.33 24.29
CA PRO A 14 -34.33 12.87 24.71
C PRO A 14 -33.14 12.07 24.15
N ASP A 15 -33.29 10.75 24.00
CA ASP A 15 -32.26 9.88 23.43
C ASP A 15 -31.99 10.20 21.95
N GLN A 16 -33.03 10.56 21.19
CA GLN A 16 -32.88 11.01 19.80
C GLN A 16 -32.23 12.39 19.70
N LEU A 17 -32.49 13.28 20.67
CA LEU A 17 -31.85 14.59 20.71
C LEU A 17 -30.36 14.46 21.04
N GLU A 18 -30.00 13.66 22.04
CA GLU A 18 -28.59 13.38 22.38
C GLU A 18 -27.82 12.80 21.20
N ALA A 19 -28.38 11.77 20.56
CA ALA A 19 -27.79 11.17 19.36
C ALA A 19 -27.67 12.17 18.21
N LYS A 20 -28.65 13.09 18.04
CA LYS A 20 -28.59 14.14 17.03
C LYS A 20 -27.48 15.14 17.31
N LEU A 21 -27.39 15.67 18.52
CA LEU A 21 -26.37 16.66 18.91
C LEU A 21 -24.95 16.10 18.69
N LEU A 22 -24.73 14.82 19.02
CA LEU A 22 -23.45 14.18 18.78
C LEU A 22 -23.15 14.04 17.28
N ARG A 23 -24.15 13.67 16.45
CA ARG A 23 -24.00 13.63 14.99
C ARG A 23 -23.67 14.99 14.41
N ASP A 24 -24.38 16.04 14.81
CA ASP A 24 -24.15 17.41 14.32
C ASP A 24 -22.70 17.85 14.63
N LYS A 25 -22.20 17.55 15.84
CA LYS A 25 -20.81 17.79 16.24
C LYS A 25 -19.79 16.98 15.43
N MET A 26 -20.07 15.70 15.19
CA MET A 26 -19.24 14.86 14.35
C MET A 26 -19.23 15.34 12.89
N GLU A 27 -20.37 15.78 12.33
CA GLU A 27 -20.48 16.34 10.99
C GLU A 27 -19.65 17.63 10.85
N GLU A 28 -19.70 18.52 11.84
CA GLU A 28 -18.88 19.73 11.89
C GLU A 28 -17.38 19.39 11.79
N ARG A 29 -16.92 18.40 12.57
CA ARG A 29 -15.53 17.91 12.46
C ARG A 29 -15.25 17.29 11.10
N ILE A 30 -16.13 16.42 10.58
CA ILE A 30 -15.93 15.77 9.28
C ILE A 30 -15.75 16.79 8.14
N ILE A 31 -16.43 17.92 8.25
CA ILE A 31 -16.38 19.03 7.28
C ILE A 31 -15.15 19.92 7.49
N SER A 32 -14.73 20.15 8.73
CA SER A 32 -13.68 21.13 9.07
C SER A 32 -12.26 20.55 9.15
N GLU A 33 -12.11 19.24 9.37
CA GLU A 33 -10.81 18.55 9.47
C GLU A 33 -10.69 17.37 8.50
N THR A 34 -9.48 16.83 8.33
CA THR A 34 -9.17 15.69 7.44
C THR A 34 -9.07 14.35 8.16
N THR A 35 -9.21 14.32 9.50
CA THR A 35 -9.18 13.11 10.35
C THR A 35 -10.11 12.02 9.81
N SER A 36 -9.75 10.74 9.91
CA SER A 36 -10.61 9.67 9.39
C SER A 36 -11.99 9.71 10.06
N ILE A 37 -13.05 9.45 9.29
CA ILE A 37 -14.43 9.49 9.81
C ILE A 37 -14.59 8.49 10.96
N THR A 38 -13.96 7.31 10.84
CA THR A 38 -13.90 6.31 11.91
C THR A 38 -13.28 6.87 13.18
N ARG A 39 -12.15 7.57 13.07
CA ARG A 39 -11.50 8.16 14.24
C ARG A 39 -12.32 9.29 14.86
N ILE A 40 -12.94 10.15 14.06
CA ILE A 40 -13.86 11.18 14.57
C ILE A 40 -15.00 10.52 15.33
N TYR A 41 -15.58 9.46 14.77
CA TYR A 41 -16.64 8.69 15.41
C TYR A 41 -16.18 8.11 16.75
N ASP A 42 -15.05 7.39 16.77
CA ASP A 42 -14.52 6.76 17.98
C ASP A 42 -14.20 7.80 19.06
N GLU A 43 -13.56 8.92 18.70
CA GLU A 43 -13.22 10.00 19.62
C GLU A 43 -14.46 10.70 20.19
N GLU A 44 -15.45 11.02 19.37
CA GLU A 44 -16.64 11.74 19.83
C GLU A 44 -17.58 10.84 20.62
N VAL A 45 -17.73 9.57 20.23
CA VAL A 45 -18.49 8.59 21.01
C VAL A 45 -17.81 8.31 22.35
N ALA A 46 -16.49 8.18 22.40
CA ALA A 46 -15.76 7.98 23.66
C ALA A 46 -15.85 9.19 24.61
N LYS A 47 -15.93 10.41 24.07
CA LYS A 47 -16.11 11.63 24.86
C LYS A 47 -17.57 11.84 25.31
N ALA A 48 -18.52 11.28 24.59
CA ALA A 48 -19.94 11.47 24.86
C ALA A 48 -20.41 10.48 25.93
N ASN A 49 -20.78 11.00 27.11
CA ASN A 49 -21.48 10.22 28.13
C ASN A 49 -22.94 9.99 27.73
N LEU A 50 -23.17 9.19 26.67
CA LEU A 50 -24.50 8.93 26.12
C LEU A 50 -25.33 8.01 27.02
N SER A 51 -26.65 8.24 27.03
CA SER A 51 -27.61 7.30 27.62
C SER A 51 -27.59 5.95 26.87
N LYS A 52 -28.03 4.86 27.52
CA LYS A 52 -28.20 3.56 26.86
C LYS A 52 -29.18 3.61 25.70
N GLY A 53 -30.22 4.44 25.82
CA GLY A 53 -31.19 4.67 24.74
C GLY A 53 -30.53 5.39 23.56
N ALA A 54 -29.74 6.45 23.82
CA ALA A 54 -29.05 7.21 22.79
C ALA A 54 -28.03 6.36 22.02
N VAL A 55 -27.30 5.47 22.69
CA VAL A 55 -26.39 4.50 22.05
C VAL A 55 -27.13 3.57 21.10
N ALA A 56 -28.34 3.12 21.46
CA ALA A 56 -29.14 2.21 20.63
C ALA A 56 -29.70 2.87 19.36
N VAL A 57 -29.86 4.20 19.34
CA VAL A 57 -30.33 4.95 18.15
C VAL A 57 -29.15 5.55 17.35
N LEU A 58 -27.92 5.44 17.85
CA LEU A 58 -26.74 5.93 17.13
C LEU A 58 -26.44 4.99 15.95
N PRO A 59 -26.26 5.52 14.72
CA PRO A 59 -25.88 4.68 13.59
C PRO A 59 -24.51 4.06 13.83
N THR A 60 -24.30 2.86 13.29
CA THR A 60 -22.99 2.23 13.33
C THR A 60 -21.95 3.07 12.58
N VAL A 61 -20.67 2.91 12.91
CA VAL A 61 -19.57 3.63 12.23
C VAL A 61 -19.59 3.42 10.71
N VAL A 62 -20.05 2.26 10.24
CA VAL A 62 -20.15 1.92 8.81
C VAL A 62 -21.27 2.73 8.14
N GLU A 63 -22.46 2.75 8.73
CA GLU A 63 -23.59 3.55 8.25
C GLU A 63 -23.28 5.05 8.28
N TYR A 64 -22.66 5.49 9.37
CA TYR A 64 -22.25 6.88 9.55
C TYR A 64 -21.24 7.30 8.49
N ARG A 65 -20.24 6.47 8.20
CA ARG A 65 -19.23 6.71 7.15
C ARG A 65 -19.86 6.83 5.76
N SER A 66 -20.84 5.99 5.42
CA SER A 66 -21.53 6.03 4.13
C SER A 66 -22.20 7.41 3.90
N ASN A 67 -22.97 7.87 4.89
CA ASN A 67 -23.72 9.11 4.79
C ASN A 67 -22.82 10.36 4.81
N THR A 68 -21.85 10.39 5.73
CA THR A 68 -20.99 11.56 5.93
C THR A 68 -19.88 11.69 4.89
N SER A 69 -19.51 10.61 4.19
CA SER A 69 -18.58 10.68 3.05
C SER A 69 -19.04 11.64 1.95
N LYS A 70 -20.36 11.72 1.71
CA LYS A 70 -20.97 12.65 0.74
C LYS A 70 -20.87 14.10 1.21
N ALA A 71 -21.09 14.36 2.50
CA ALA A 71 -20.95 15.69 3.08
C ALA A 71 -19.50 16.17 3.01
N ARG A 72 -18.53 15.31 3.37
CA ARG A 72 -17.10 15.61 3.26
C ARG A 72 -16.66 15.91 1.84
N ARG A 73 -17.16 15.17 0.85
CA ARG A 73 -16.85 15.40 -0.58
C ARG A 73 -17.23 16.81 -1.06
N LYS A 74 -18.23 17.46 -0.47
CA LYS A 74 -18.59 18.84 -0.83
C LYS A 74 -17.51 19.85 -0.43
N ASN A 75 -16.71 19.53 0.59
CA ASN A 75 -15.69 20.40 1.17
C ASN A 75 -14.26 19.89 0.93
N THR A 76 -14.12 18.72 0.28
CA THR A 76 -12.82 18.21 -0.18
C THR A 76 -12.51 18.85 -1.53
N PRO A 77 -11.28 19.32 -1.78
CA PRO A 77 -10.91 19.81 -3.09
C PRO A 77 -11.24 18.80 -4.18
N VAL A 78 -11.69 19.30 -5.32
CA VAL A 78 -11.93 18.47 -6.50
C VAL A 78 -10.62 17.77 -6.86
N ILE A 79 -10.67 16.46 -7.07
CA ILE A 79 -9.51 15.71 -7.56
C ILE A 79 -9.08 16.38 -8.87
N PRO A 80 -7.83 16.86 -8.97
CA PRO A 80 -7.35 17.53 -10.17
C PRO A 80 -7.61 16.68 -11.41
N SER A 81 -7.90 17.31 -12.54
CA SER A 81 -8.01 16.63 -13.84
C SER A 81 -6.68 16.63 -14.60
N SER A 82 -5.71 17.44 -14.18
CA SER A 82 -4.40 17.60 -14.82
C SER A 82 -3.26 17.50 -13.80
N GLU A 83 -2.03 17.30 -14.28
CA GLU A 83 -0.81 17.32 -13.44
C GLU A 83 -0.50 18.71 -12.85
N ILE A 84 -1.12 19.77 -13.40
CA ILE A 84 -0.94 21.16 -13.00
C ILE A 84 -2.05 21.49 -11.98
N PHE A 85 -1.69 21.45 -10.71
CA PHE A 85 -2.57 21.84 -9.61
C PHE A 85 -1.76 22.26 -8.39
N GLU A 86 -2.32 23.11 -7.56
CA GLU A 86 -1.74 23.45 -6.27
C GLU A 86 -2.22 22.46 -5.22
N ILE A 87 -1.30 22.04 -4.33
CA ILE A 87 -1.66 21.22 -3.18
C ILE A 87 -2.11 22.19 -2.09
N PRO A 88 -3.36 22.11 -1.59
CA PRO A 88 -3.80 22.98 -0.51
C PRO A 88 -2.91 22.81 0.73
N GLU A 89 -2.65 23.91 1.45
CA GLU A 89 -1.76 23.94 2.62
C GLU A 89 -2.08 22.86 3.66
N LEU A 90 -3.38 22.59 3.88
CA LEU A 90 -3.86 21.55 4.78
C LEU A 90 -3.31 20.14 4.47
N TYR A 91 -3.00 19.84 3.21
CA TYR A 91 -2.43 18.56 2.80
C TYR A 91 -0.89 18.58 2.76
N GLN A 92 -0.29 19.75 2.90
CA GLN A 92 1.16 19.90 3.00
C GLN A 92 1.66 19.71 4.43
N GLN A 93 0.75 19.60 5.41
CA GLN A 93 1.06 19.54 6.83
C GLN A 93 0.46 18.30 7.51
N THR A 94 1.06 17.89 8.62
CA THR A 94 0.48 16.89 9.54
C THR A 94 -0.66 17.52 10.35
N LEU A 95 -1.43 16.70 11.07
CA LEU A 95 -2.46 17.17 12.01
C LEU A 95 -1.90 18.06 13.14
N SER A 96 -0.58 18.03 13.37
CA SER A 96 0.11 18.89 14.32
C SER A 96 0.81 20.07 13.65
N HIS A 97 0.40 20.46 12.44
CA HIS A 97 0.93 21.58 11.66
C HIS A 97 2.44 21.51 11.37
N LYS A 98 3.00 20.30 11.30
CA LYS A 98 4.39 20.08 10.87
C LYS A 98 4.42 19.79 9.38
N ARG A 99 5.56 20.03 8.73
CA ARG A 99 5.77 19.70 7.32
C ARG A 99 5.45 18.23 7.04
N PHE A 100 4.70 17.99 5.96
CA PHE A 100 4.37 16.66 5.46
C PHE A 100 4.63 16.53 3.96
N LEU A 101 4.38 17.57 3.16
CA LEU A 101 4.88 17.59 1.77
C LEU A 101 6.40 17.80 1.80
N LEU A 102 7.14 16.74 1.51
CA LEU A 102 8.60 16.73 1.48
C LEU A 102 9.13 17.28 0.15
N ALA A 103 8.57 16.83 -0.97
CA ALA A 103 9.02 17.23 -2.29
C ALA A 103 7.86 17.39 -3.26
N ASP A 104 7.98 18.40 -4.12
CA ASP A 104 7.11 18.66 -5.26
C ASP A 104 7.96 19.13 -6.43
N VAL A 105 8.33 18.20 -7.31
CA VAL A 105 9.27 18.47 -8.41
C VAL A 105 8.73 17.98 -9.74
N CYS A 106 9.10 18.64 -10.83
CA CYS A 106 8.74 18.22 -12.19
C CYS A 106 9.98 17.76 -12.96
N LEU A 107 10.00 16.50 -13.44
CA LEU A 107 11.14 15.96 -14.21
C LEU A 107 11.32 16.63 -15.59
N LYS A 108 10.27 17.28 -16.09
CA LYS A 108 10.28 18.13 -17.29
C LYS A 108 9.50 19.40 -16.95
N ARG A 109 9.84 20.54 -17.56
CA ARG A 109 9.17 21.83 -17.28
C ARG A 109 7.63 21.70 -17.30
N GLY A 110 7.01 21.74 -16.12
CA GLY A 110 5.57 21.61 -15.91
C GLY A 110 4.95 20.23 -16.18
N LYS A 111 5.73 19.15 -16.24
CA LYS A 111 5.26 17.78 -16.51
C LYS A 111 6.03 16.73 -15.73
N ASN A 112 5.41 15.56 -15.56
CA ASN A 112 5.99 14.42 -14.85
C ASN A 112 6.34 14.82 -13.41
N ARG A 113 5.33 15.28 -12.69
CA ARG A 113 5.43 15.70 -11.31
C ARG A 113 5.71 14.50 -10.41
N ILE A 114 6.64 14.63 -9.47
CA ILE A 114 6.87 13.70 -8.37
C ILE A 114 6.46 14.43 -7.10
N LEU A 115 5.59 13.81 -6.32
CA LEU A 115 5.23 14.29 -4.98
C LEU A 115 5.73 13.28 -3.95
N ILE A 116 6.35 13.77 -2.88
CA ILE A 116 6.74 12.94 -1.74
C ILE A 116 6.11 13.52 -0.49
N PHE A 117 5.41 12.68 0.26
CA PHE A 117 4.84 13.01 1.55
C PHE A 117 5.49 12.16 2.63
N SER A 118 6.06 12.83 3.63
CA SER A 118 6.61 12.22 4.83
C SER A 118 6.84 13.30 5.89
N SER A 119 6.55 12.97 7.14
CA SER A 119 6.94 13.78 8.29
C SER A 119 8.38 13.51 8.71
N ASP A 120 9.00 14.44 9.44
CA ASP A 120 10.39 14.26 9.91
C ASP A 120 10.56 12.99 10.76
N GLN A 121 9.58 12.64 11.59
CA GLN A 121 9.61 11.40 12.41
C GLN A 121 9.56 10.13 11.55
N GLN A 122 8.82 10.16 10.46
CA GLN A 122 8.77 9.05 9.51
C GLN A 122 10.07 8.94 8.72
N LEU A 123 10.70 10.06 8.38
CA LEU A 123 12.02 10.08 7.74
C LEU A 123 13.12 9.56 8.68
N GLU A 124 13.11 9.96 9.95
CA GLU A 124 14.00 9.39 10.97
C GLU A 124 13.85 7.87 11.02
N LEU A 125 12.60 7.39 11.06
CA LEU A 125 12.29 5.98 11.05
C LEU A 125 12.79 5.27 9.79
N LEU A 126 12.64 5.88 8.61
CA LEU A 126 13.11 5.35 7.33
C LEU A 126 14.63 5.22 7.29
N PHE A 127 15.33 6.30 7.65
CA PHE A 127 16.79 6.38 7.50
C PHE A 127 17.55 5.59 8.57
N GLU A 128 16.93 5.34 9.73
CA GLU A 128 17.52 4.50 10.79
C GLU A 128 17.21 3.00 10.63
N SER A 129 16.33 2.63 9.69
CA SER A 129 15.93 1.23 9.56
C SER A 129 16.94 0.41 8.77
N ASN A 130 17.36 -0.71 9.36
CA ASN A 130 18.21 -1.69 8.66
C ASN A 130 17.47 -2.39 7.52
N THR A 131 16.14 -2.48 7.56
CA THR A 131 15.34 -3.15 6.53
C THR A 131 14.19 -2.25 6.11
N ILE A 132 14.13 -1.94 4.83
CA ILE A 132 13.01 -1.19 4.25
C ILE A 132 12.23 -2.05 3.27
N PHE A 133 10.93 -1.81 3.21
CA PHE A 133 10.06 -2.38 2.19
C PHE A 133 9.62 -1.26 1.25
N MET A 134 9.60 -1.56 -0.05
CA MET A 134 9.15 -0.65 -1.07
C MET A 134 8.05 -1.30 -1.88
N ASP A 135 6.91 -0.62 -2.03
CA ASP A 135 5.73 -1.19 -2.67
C ASP A 135 5.05 -0.19 -3.60
N GLY A 136 4.80 -0.59 -4.84
CA GLY A 136 4.08 0.20 -5.83
C GLY A 136 2.64 -0.26 -5.95
N THR A 137 1.68 0.61 -5.62
CA THR A 137 0.25 0.34 -5.77
C THR A 137 -0.40 1.19 -6.87
N PHE A 138 -1.23 0.55 -7.69
CA PHE A 138 -1.83 1.14 -8.91
C PHE A 138 -3.31 1.48 -8.74
N ASP A 139 -4.07 0.61 -8.06
CA ASP A 139 -5.53 0.73 -7.93
C ASP A 139 -5.95 2.02 -7.20
N THR A 140 -5.05 2.59 -6.40
CA THR A 140 -5.29 3.81 -5.63
C THR A 140 -4.61 5.05 -6.21
N SER A 141 -3.94 4.94 -7.37
CA SER A 141 -3.23 6.08 -7.97
C SER A 141 -4.22 7.07 -8.58
N PRO A 142 -4.12 8.38 -8.27
CA PRO A 142 -4.87 9.40 -9.00
C PRO A 142 -4.55 9.35 -10.48
N GLY A 143 -5.49 9.71 -11.37
CA GLY A 143 -5.33 9.59 -12.82
C GLY A 143 -4.12 10.35 -13.41
N GLN A 144 -3.56 11.31 -12.66
CA GLN A 144 -2.38 12.09 -13.01
C GLN A 144 -1.07 11.34 -12.78
N PHE A 145 -1.07 10.30 -11.94
CA PHE A 145 0.11 9.54 -11.56
C PHE A 145 -0.04 8.09 -12.00
N LYS A 146 1.07 7.44 -12.31
CA LYS A 146 1.06 6.03 -12.72
C LYS A 146 1.05 5.07 -11.55
N GLN A 147 1.50 5.52 -10.38
CA GLN A 147 1.52 4.73 -9.16
C GLN A 147 1.67 5.59 -7.92
N VAL A 148 1.15 5.05 -6.81
CA VAL A 148 1.59 5.44 -5.47
C VAL A 148 2.70 4.46 -5.06
N TYR A 149 3.84 4.98 -4.66
CA TYR A 149 4.99 4.19 -4.23
C TYR A 149 5.24 4.45 -2.75
N LEU A 150 5.26 3.38 -1.96
CA LEU A 150 5.28 3.42 -0.51
C LEU A 150 6.60 2.91 0.01
N PHE A 151 7.20 3.63 0.94
CA PHE A 151 8.32 3.15 1.73
C PHE A 151 7.81 2.78 3.12
N HIS A 152 8.17 1.59 3.58
CA HIS A 152 7.94 1.15 4.94
C HIS A 152 9.27 0.85 5.61
N ALA A 153 9.42 1.33 6.84
CA ALA A 153 10.56 1.02 7.68
C ALA A 153 10.22 -0.17 8.56
N HIS A 154 11.12 -1.17 8.62
CA HIS A 154 10.95 -2.25 9.56
C HIS A 154 11.32 -1.80 10.98
N LYS A 155 10.35 -1.84 11.90
CA LYS A 155 10.58 -1.61 13.33
C LYS A 155 9.56 -2.37 14.16
N PHE A 156 9.97 -2.90 15.31
CA PHE A 156 9.10 -3.67 16.23
C PHE A 156 8.39 -4.87 15.57
N GLY A 157 9.03 -5.52 14.61
CA GLY A 157 8.46 -6.65 13.88
C GLY A 157 7.36 -6.25 12.86
N GLN A 158 7.20 -4.96 12.59
CA GLN A 158 6.19 -4.42 11.68
C GLN A 158 6.83 -3.50 10.62
N GLY A 159 6.14 -3.35 9.50
CA GLY A 159 6.47 -2.42 8.43
C GLY A 159 5.66 -1.15 8.63
N LEU A 160 6.29 -0.10 9.13
CA LEU A 160 5.61 1.16 9.42
C LEU A 160 5.73 2.10 8.20
N PRO A 161 4.62 2.67 7.70
CA PRO A 161 4.65 3.60 6.57
C PRO A 161 5.50 4.83 6.87
N ALA A 162 6.52 5.05 6.05
CA ALA A 162 7.55 6.04 6.28
C ALA A 162 7.64 7.09 5.16
N ALA A 163 7.24 6.79 3.93
CA ALA A 163 7.06 7.80 2.90
C ALA A 163 6.01 7.36 1.87
N PHE A 164 5.25 8.34 1.35
CA PHE A 164 4.23 8.14 0.34
C PHE A 164 4.59 8.97 -0.89
N CYS A 165 4.79 8.32 -2.03
CA CYS A 165 5.30 8.97 -3.23
C CYS A 165 4.32 8.82 -4.38
N LEU A 166 3.92 9.93 -5.02
CA LEU A 166 3.15 9.89 -6.25
C LEU A 166 4.09 10.02 -7.44
N LEU A 167 4.17 8.96 -8.25
CA LEU A 167 5.15 8.87 -9.33
C LEU A 167 4.47 8.98 -10.70
N PRO A 168 5.02 9.78 -11.62
CA PRO A 168 4.43 10.01 -12.93
C PRO A 168 4.69 8.85 -13.89
N HIS A 169 5.74 8.04 -13.66
CA HIS A 169 6.16 6.96 -14.53
C HIS A 169 6.81 5.81 -13.74
N LYS A 170 6.89 4.65 -14.40
CA LYS A 170 7.66 3.47 -14.01
C LYS A 170 8.95 3.37 -14.82
N ARG A 171 9.86 4.32 -14.60
CA ARG A 171 11.07 4.48 -15.41
C ARG A 171 12.25 4.73 -14.52
N GLY A 172 13.42 4.25 -14.94
CA GLY A 172 14.65 4.39 -14.16
C GLY A 172 14.90 5.82 -13.68
N LYS A 173 14.79 6.81 -14.59
CA LYS A 173 14.94 8.24 -14.24
C LYS A 173 14.00 8.72 -13.12
N THR A 174 12.77 8.21 -13.08
CA THR A 174 11.81 8.59 -12.02
C THR A 174 12.25 8.01 -10.67
N TYR A 175 12.72 6.77 -10.65
CA TYR A 175 13.25 6.15 -9.43
C TYR A 175 14.56 6.77 -8.98
N THR A 176 15.49 7.07 -9.90
CA THR A 176 16.72 7.79 -9.59
C THR A 176 16.41 9.10 -8.87
N THR A 177 15.56 9.95 -9.45
CA THR A 177 15.18 11.21 -8.81
C THR A 177 14.46 11.01 -7.47
N LEU A 178 13.61 10.00 -7.35
CA LEU A 178 12.96 9.67 -6.07
C LEU A 178 13.99 9.35 -4.98
N PHE A 179 14.97 8.49 -5.28
CA PHE A 179 16.00 8.10 -4.32
C PHE A 179 16.98 9.24 -4.01
N GLU A 180 17.35 10.05 -5.00
CA GLU A 180 18.14 11.28 -4.82
C GLU A 180 17.45 12.23 -3.84
N LEU A 181 16.16 12.54 -4.04
CA LEU A 181 15.40 13.42 -3.14
C LEU A 181 15.37 12.90 -1.69
N LEU A 182 15.23 11.59 -1.49
CA LEU A 182 15.25 10.98 -0.16
C LEU A 182 16.65 11.02 0.47
N LYS A 183 17.70 10.79 -0.30
CA LYS A 183 19.10 10.88 0.16
C LYS A 183 19.53 12.30 0.49
N ASP A 184 19.10 13.27 -0.31
CA ASP A 184 19.30 14.70 -0.03
C ASP A 184 18.64 15.07 1.29
N GLN A 185 17.41 14.60 1.51
CA GLN A 185 16.71 14.81 2.77
C GLN A 185 17.41 14.14 3.96
N ALA A 186 17.93 12.91 3.79
CA ALA A 186 18.72 12.26 4.84
C ALA A 186 19.96 13.08 5.19
N THR A 187 20.68 13.58 4.18
CA THR A 187 21.86 14.44 4.34
C THR A 187 21.50 15.74 5.08
N ALA A 188 20.39 16.39 4.70
CA ALA A 188 19.90 17.60 5.37
C ALA A 188 19.55 17.35 6.85
N MET A 189 19.17 16.13 7.21
CA MET A 189 18.90 15.71 8.59
C MET A 189 20.15 15.20 9.33
N GLY A 190 21.34 15.29 8.72
CA GLY A 190 22.57 14.77 9.31
C GLY A 190 22.61 13.25 9.42
N LYS A 191 21.83 12.55 8.59
CA LYS A 191 21.72 11.08 8.53
C LYS A 191 22.23 10.56 7.19
N GLN A 192 22.36 9.25 7.09
CA GLN A 192 22.64 8.56 5.84
C GLN A 192 21.48 7.62 5.53
N PHE A 193 20.99 7.65 4.28
CA PHE A 193 20.00 6.67 3.84
C PHE A 193 20.71 5.45 3.23
N SER A 194 21.05 4.48 4.09
CA SER A 194 21.84 3.29 3.74
C SER A 194 21.27 2.02 4.41
N PRO A 195 20.06 1.56 4.01
CA PRO A 195 19.47 0.35 4.59
C PRO A 195 20.36 -0.87 4.30
N GLN A 196 20.45 -1.81 5.24
CA GLN A 196 21.20 -3.06 5.01
C GLN A 196 20.44 -4.01 4.08
N ARG A 197 19.11 -4.00 4.14
CA ARG A 197 18.23 -4.84 3.34
C ARG A 197 17.09 -4.03 2.74
N ILE A 198 16.80 -4.30 1.48
CA ILE A 198 15.69 -3.73 0.74
C ILE A 198 14.82 -4.88 0.26
N VAL A 199 13.51 -4.80 0.52
CA VAL A 199 12.51 -5.75 0.02
C VAL A 199 11.55 -5.00 -0.88
N SER A 200 11.33 -5.47 -2.10
CA SER A 200 10.41 -4.81 -3.04
C SER A 200 9.64 -5.79 -3.90
N ASP A 201 8.72 -5.29 -4.72
CA ASP A 201 8.25 -6.04 -5.88
C ASP A 201 9.38 -6.26 -6.91
N TYR A 202 9.05 -6.97 -7.99
CA TYR A 202 9.97 -7.30 -9.08
C TYR A 202 9.88 -6.29 -10.23
N GLU A 203 9.63 -5.00 -9.97
CA GLU A 203 9.45 -4.04 -11.05
C GLU A 203 10.75 -3.83 -11.86
N PRO A 204 10.80 -4.20 -13.16
CA PRO A 204 12.04 -4.22 -13.93
C PRO A 204 12.76 -2.86 -14.05
N ALA A 205 12.00 -1.77 -14.06
CA ALA A 205 12.55 -0.41 -14.17
C ALA A 205 13.18 0.09 -12.86
N MET A 206 12.85 -0.52 -11.72
CA MET A 206 13.30 -0.14 -10.39
C MET A 206 14.52 -0.95 -9.95
N LEU A 207 14.53 -2.27 -10.22
CA LEU A 207 15.63 -3.17 -9.82
C LEU A 207 17.05 -2.63 -10.12
N PRO A 208 17.39 -2.20 -11.36
CA PRO A 208 18.73 -1.71 -11.65
C PRO A 208 19.04 -0.39 -10.93
N ILE A 209 18.02 0.44 -10.66
CA ILE A 209 18.19 1.72 -9.96
C ILE A 209 18.45 1.47 -8.48
N VAL A 210 17.77 0.52 -7.84
CA VAL A 210 18.07 0.18 -6.45
C VAL A 210 19.50 -0.31 -6.30
N GLN A 211 19.97 -1.17 -7.21
CA GLN A 211 21.35 -1.64 -7.18
C GLN A 211 22.36 -0.50 -7.38
N GLN A 212 22.05 0.47 -8.25
CA GLN A 212 22.89 1.65 -8.46
C GLN A 212 22.90 2.59 -7.24
N GLU A 213 21.73 2.86 -6.67
CA GLU A 213 21.57 3.83 -5.59
C GLU A 213 21.95 3.24 -4.23
N PHE A 214 21.82 1.94 -4.04
CA PHE A 214 22.09 1.25 -2.78
C PHE A 214 22.99 0.01 -3.01
N PRO A 215 24.22 0.19 -3.52
CA PRO A 215 25.06 -0.93 -3.95
C PRO A 215 25.52 -1.83 -2.79
N GLY A 216 25.50 -1.34 -1.55
CA GLY A 216 25.82 -2.10 -0.34
C GLY A 216 24.62 -2.82 0.30
N SER A 217 23.40 -2.61 -0.21
CA SER A 217 22.20 -3.22 0.35
C SER A 217 21.96 -4.60 -0.25
N ILE A 218 21.48 -5.54 0.58
CA ILE A 218 20.93 -6.80 0.09
C ILE A 218 19.53 -6.53 -0.45
N HIS A 219 19.35 -6.73 -1.75
CA HIS A 219 18.04 -6.56 -2.39
C HIS A 219 17.35 -7.91 -2.56
N ASN A 220 16.24 -8.09 -1.85
CA ASN A 220 15.33 -9.21 -2.03
C ASN A 220 14.03 -8.76 -2.70
N GLY A 221 13.45 -9.62 -3.51
CA GLY A 221 12.07 -9.46 -3.94
C GLY A 221 11.11 -9.89 -2.84
N CYS A 222 9.83 -9.65 -3.03
CA CYS A 222 8.79 -10.08 -2.12
C CYS A 222 8.24 -11.46 -2.51
N MET A 223 8.23 -12.42 -1.57
CA MET A 223 7.70 -13.77 -1.80
C MET A 223 6.21 -13.75 -2.18
N PHE A 224 5.43 -12.82 -1.61
CA PHE A 224 4.04 -12.64 -1.99
C PHE A 224 3.91 -12.31 -3.48
N HIS A 225 4.70 -11.37 -3.98
CA HIS A 225 4.72 -10.99 -5.39
C HIS A 225 5.22 -12.12 -6.31
N LEU A 226 6.17 -12.94 -5.86
CA LEU A 226 6.60 -14.16 -6.57
C LEU A 226 5.43 -15.14 -6.72
N HIS A 227 4.78 -15.49 -5.60
CA HIS A 227 3.65 -16.41 -5.61
C HIS A 227 2.48 -15.85 -6.42
N GLN A 228 2.20 -14.55 -6.30
CA GLN A 228 1.17 -13.88 -7.08
C GLN A 228 1.47 -13.93 -8.58
N ALA A 229 2.72 -13.76 -9.00
CA ALA A 229 3.11 -13.90 -10.41
C ALA A 229 2.88 -15.33 -10.93
N ILE A 230 3.22 -16.35 -10.13
CA ILE A 230 2.97 -17.76 -10.46
C ILE A 230 1.47 -18.04 -10.55
N HIS A 231 0.67 -17.56 -9.59
CA HIS A 231 -0.79 -17.69 -9.61
C HIS A 231 -1.44 -16.99 -10.81
N ARG A 232 -0.98 -15.79 -11.17
CA ARG A 232 -1.43 -15.12 -12.40
C ARG A 232 -1.13 -15.98 -13.61
N LYS A 233 0.08 -16.54 -13.70
CA LYS A 233 0.43 -17.41 -14.82
C LYS A 233 -0.43 -18.68 -14.89
N ILE A 234 -0.72 -19.32 -13.74
CA ILE A 234 -1.66 -20.45 -13.67
C ILE A 234 -3.01 -20.06 -14.28
N LYS A 235 -3.54 -18.89 -13.91
CA LYS A 235 -4.81 -18.38 -14.45
C LYS A 235 -4.72 -18.09 -15.95
N ASP A 236 -3.66 -17.46 -16.41
CA ASP A 236 -3.44 -17.11 -17.82
C ASP A 236 -3.34 -18.35 -18.72
N LEU A 237 -2.85 -19.46 -18.17
CA LEU A 237 -2.79 -20.76 -18.85
C LEU A 237 -4.12 -21.52 -18.80
N GLY A 238 -5.17 -20.96 -18.20
CA GLY A 238 -6.48 -21.61 -18.06
C GLY A 238 -6.56 -22.67 -16.96
N LEU A 239 -5.51 -22.85 -16.16
CA LEU A 239 -5.37 -23.93 -15.17
C LEU A 239 -6.03 -23.63 -13.81
N ALA A 240 -6.88 -22.60 -13.75
CA ALA A 240 -7.47 -22.14 -12.48
C ALA A 240 -8.43 -23.19 -11.88
N THR A 241 -9.18 -23.89 -12.72
CA THR A 241 -10.14 -24.92 -12.29
C THR A 241 -9.41 -26.16 -11.78
N GLU A 242 -8.38 -26.59 -12.49
CA GLU A 242 -7.52 -27.72 -12.15
C GLU A 242 -6.76 -27.43 -10.86
N TYR A 243 -6.17 -26.24 -10.73
CA TYR A 243 -5.53 -25.84 -9.47
C TYR A 243 -6.47 -25.90 -8.26
N LEU A 244 -7.76 -25.62 -8.45
CA LEU A 244 -8.74 -25.65 -7.37
C LEU A 244 -9.19 -27.08 -7.01
N HIS A 245 -9.42 -27.93 -8.00
CA HIS A 245 -10.08 -29.23 -7.83
C HIS A 245 -9.17 -30.45 -7.95
N ASP A 246 -8.00 -30.34 -8.58
CA ASP A 246 -7.01 -31.41 -8.70
C ASP A 246 -5.89 -31.20 -7.67
N GLU A 247 -5.83 -32.11 -6.69
CA GLU A 247 -4.84 -32.07 -5.62
C GLU A 247 -3.41 -32.24 -6.13
N THR A 248 -3.20 -33.08 -7.14
CA THR A 248 -1.87 -33.34 -7.72
C THR A 248 -1.34 -32.08 -8.41
N VAL A 249 -2.18 -31.43 -9.22
CA VAL A 249 -1.83 -30.17 -9.90
C VAL A 249 -1.53 -29.08 -8.86
N ARG A 250 -2.40 -28.95 -7.85
CA ARG A 250 -2.23 -27.97 -6.78
C ARG A 250 -0.92 -28.16 -6.02
N ASP A 251 -0.58 -29.39 -5.66
CA ASP A 251 0.63 -29.70 -4.92
C ASP A 251 1.89 -29.52 -5.77
N GLN A 252 1.86 -29.84 -7.06
CA GLN A 252 2.96 -29.55 -7.99
C GLN A 252 3.19 -28.04 -8.14
N CYS A 253 2.12 -27.23 -8.24
CA CYS A 253 2.24 -25.77 -8.22
C CYS A 253 2.82 -25.25 -6.89
N ARG A 254 2.45 -25.85 -5.75
CA ARG A 254 3.01 -25.50 -4.44
C ARG A 254 4.48 -25.89 -4.30
N GLN A 255 4.88 -27.05 -4.83
CA GLN A 255 6.28 -27.47 -4.87
C GLN A 255 7.12 -26.51 -5.71
N LEU A 256 6.59 -26.02 -6.83
CA LEU A 256 7.24 -25.00 -7.65
C LEU A 256 7.45 -23.68 -6.87
N MET A 257 6.44 -23.22 -6.12
CA MET A 257 6.56 -22.06 -5.24
C MET A 257 7.57 -22.30 -4.09
N ALA A 258 7.59 -23.51 -3.53
CA ALA A 258 8.47 -23.90 -2.44
C ALA A 258 9.96 -23.96 -2.85
N LEU A 259 10.30 -23.98 -4.14
CA LEU A 259 11.69 -23.86 -4.60
C LEU A 259 12.37 -22.59 -4.06
N SER A 260 11.60 -21.52 -3.90
CA SER A 260 12.10 -20.27 -3.30
C SER A 260 12.54 -20.44 -1.85
N LEU A 261 12.15 -21.51 -1.16
CA LEU A 261 12.46 -21.76 0.26
C LEU A 261 13.61 -22.75 0.47
N LEU A 262 14.11 -23.37 -0.59
CA LEU A 262 15.17 -24.38 -0.50
C LEU A 262 16.55 -23.74 -0.38
N PRO A 263 17.53 -24.45 0.22
CA PRO A 263 18.94 -24.12 0.08
C PRO A 263 19.29 -23.89 -1.40
N LYS A 264 20.02 -22.82 -1.70
CA LYS A 264 20.28 -22.36 -3.07
C LYS A 264 20.90 -23.46 -3.96
N ASP A 265 21.80 -24.24 -3.39
CA ASP A 265 22.48 -25.38 -4.02
C ASP A 265 21.54 -26.53 -4.38
N GLN A 266 20.35 -26.59 -3.77
CA GLN A 266 19.33 -27.60 -4.06
C GLN A 266 18.28 -27.14 -5.07
N VAL A 267 18.17 -25.83 -5.34
CA VAL A 267 17.08 -25.27 -6.18
C VAL A 267 17.08 -25.88 -7.58
N GLU A 268 18.25 -25.93 -8.24
CA GLU A 268 18.35 -26.43 -9.61
C GLU A 268 18.03 -27.92 -9.72
N SER A 269 18.58 -28.75 -8.83
CA SER A 269 18.32 -30.19 -8.83
C SER A 269 16.85 -30.52 -8.53
N GLN A 270 16.22 -29.79 -7.61
CA GLN A 270 14.80 -29.96 -7.31
C GLN A 270 13.91 -29.45 -8.45
N PHE A 271 14.29 -28.36 -9.13
CA PHE A 271 13.57 -27.92 -10.33
C PHE A 271 13.63 -28.96 -11.44
N GLN A 272 14.80 -29.55 -11.71
CA GLN A 272 14.95 -30.63 -12.69
C GLN A 272 14.09 -31.85 -12.34
N ARG A 273 14.02 -32.23 -11.06
CA ARG A 273 13.11 -33.29 -10.59
C ARG A 273 11.64 -32.94 -10.84
N LEU A 274 11.23 -31.69 -10.63
CA LEU A 274 9.86 -31.27 -10.97
C LEU A 274 9.61 -31.38 -12.47
N GLN A 275 10.56 -31.03 -13.33
CA GLN A 275 10.39 -31.15 -14.78
C GLN A 275 10.13 -32.59 -15.25
N THR A 276 10.62 -33.60 -14.54
CA THR A 276 10.41 -35.03 -14.90
C THR A 276 9.19 -35.66 -14.24
N THR A 277 8.73 -35.12 -13.12
CA THR A 277 7.65 -35.71 -12.31
C THR A 277 6.31 -34.96 -12.42
N THR A 278 6.34 -33.74 -12.95
CA THR A 278 5.16 -32.88 -13.07
C THR A 278 4.25 -33.34 -14.21
N SER A 279 2.94 -33.22 -14.02
CA SER A 279 1.94 -33.51 -15.05
C SER A 279 2.21 -32.73 -16.35
N PRO A 280 2.04 -33.34 -17.55
CA PRO A 280 2.16 -32.64 -18.83
C PRO A 280 1.32 -31.34 -18.91
N ALA A 281 0.19 -31.29 -18.20
CA ALA A 281 -0.68 -30.11 -18.13
C ALA A 281 0.02 -28.85 -17.58
N LEU A 282 1.08 -29.01 -16.78
CA LEU A 282 1.85 -27.89 -16.20
C LEU A 282 3.12 -27.57 -17.00
N GLY A 283 3.33 -28.18 -18.18
CA GLY A 283 4.54 -27.98 -18.98
C GLY A 283 4.82 -26.50 -19.29
N GLU A 284 3.80 -25.74 -19.69
CA GLU A 284 3.94 -24.31 -19.97
C GLU A 284 4.23 -23.47 -18.72
N LEU A 285 3.72 -23.88 -17.55
CA LEU A 285 4.03 -23.22 -16.27
C LEU A 285 5.50 -23.44 -15.89
N LEU A 286 6.01 -24.65 -16.07
CA LEU A 286 7.42 -24.98 -15.83
C LEU A 286 8.34 -24.23 -16.80
N LEU A 287 7.98 -24.15 -18.07
CA LEU A 287 8.69 -23.34 -19.07
C LEU A 287 8.74 -21.88 -18.67
N TYR A 288 7.59 -21.31 -18.26
CA TYR A 288 7.54 -19.95 -17.73
C TYR A 288 8.48 -19.78 -16.52
N PHE A 289 8.42 -20.69 -15.54
CA PHE A 289 9.25 -20.57 -14.35
C PHE A 289 10.75 -20.67 -14.68
N LYS A 290 11.11 -21.57 -15.60
CA LYS A 290 12.47 -21.71 -16.12
C LYS A 290 12.99 -20.39 -16.70
N HIS A 291 12.23 -19.77 -17.60
CA HIS A 291 12.67 -18.57 -18.30
C HIS A 291 12.61 -17.31 -17.43
N GLN A 292 11.64 -17.22 -16.53
CA GLN A 292 11.43 -16.01 -15.73
C GLN A 292 12.28 -15.99 -14.46
N TRP A 293 12.40 -17.13 -13.77
CA TRP A 293 12.98 -17.19 -12.41
C TRP A 293 14.31 -17.95 -12.38
N MET A 294 14.41 -19.12 -13.04
CA MET A 294 15.65 -19.90 -13.02
C MET A 294 16.77 -19.26 -13.86
N TYR A 295 16.44 -18.79 -15.06
CA TYR A 295 17.42 -18.24 -16.02
C TYR A 295 17.02 -16.85 -16.54
N GLY A 296 16.16 -16.16 -15.80
CA GLY A 296 15.67 -14.83 -16.15
C GLY A 296 16.61 -13.70 -15.69
N VAL A 297 16.11 -12.47 -15.81
CA VAL A 297 16.86 -11.26 -15.39
C VAL A 297 16.90 -11.09 -13.88
N VAL A 298 15.99 -11.73 -13.14
CA VAL A 298 15.94 -11.66 -11.68
C VAL A 298 16.84 -12.75 -11.11
N PRO A 299 17.93 -12.40 -10.39
CA PRO A 299 18.87 -13.38 -9.88
C PRO A 299 18.25 -14.26 -8.79
N LEU A 300 18.75 -15.50 -8.66
CA LEU A 300 18.30 -16.47 -7.65
C LEU A 300 18.34 -15.87 -6.24
N GLU A 301 19.36 -15.08 -5.93
CA GLU A 301 19.56 -14.39 -4.66
C GLU A 301 18.38 -13.49 -4.26
N MET A 302 17.68 -12.95 -5.26
CA MET A 302 16.59 -12.00 -5.04
C MET A 302 15.26 -12.70 -4.77
N TRP A 303 15.01 -13.88 -5.35
CA TRP A 303 13.76 -14.63 -5.16
C TRP A 303 13.91 -15.89 -4.30
N ASN A 304 15.11 -16.21 -3.84
CA ASN A 304 15.35 -17.25 -2.84
C ASN A 304 15.29 -16.67 -1.41
N PHE A 305 14.48 -17.31 -0.57
CA PHE A 305 14.14 -16.91 0.78
C PHE A 305 14.62 -17.91 1.85
N HIS A 306 15.52 -18.83 1.50
CA HIS A 306 16.15 -19.70 2.47
C HIS A 306 16.88 -18.84 3.51
N ASP A 307 16.61 -19.09 4.80
CA ASP A 307 17.11 -18.30 5.93
C ASP A 307 16.82 -16.79 5.91
N VAL A 308 15.90 -16.33 5.06
CA VAL A 308 15.48 -14.92 5.06
C VAL A 308 14.41 -14.70 6.13
N ILE A 309 14.60 -13.77 7.07
CA ILE A 309 13.61 -13.50 8.13
C ILE A 309 12.40 -12.74 7.56
N HIS A 310 12.64 -11.73 6.73
CA HIS A 310 11.61 -10.86 6.16
C HIS A 310 11.28 -11.26 4.72
N ARG A 311 10.46 -12.32 4.57
CA ARG A 311 10.12 -12.93 3.27
C ARG A 311 8.91 -12.28 2.58
N THR A 312 8.03 -11.66 3.35
CA THR A 312 6.79 -11.05 2.86
C THR A 312 6.70 -9.60 3.31
N ASN A 313 6.02 -8.78 2.51
CA ASN A 313 5.59 -7.43 2.85
C ASN A 313 4.17 -7.43 3.49
N ASN A 314 3.70 -8.56 4.04
CA ASN A 314 2.38 -8.67 4.68
C ASN A 314 2.19 -7.65 5.83
N THR A 315 3.28 -7.09 6.36
CA THR A 315 3.24 -6.03 7.36
C THR A 315 2.99 -4.62 6.79
N SER A 316 3.19 -4.40 5.49
CA SER A 316 2.80 -3.15 4.79
C SER A 316 1.46 -3.25 4.07
N GLU A 317 1.00 -4.45 3.74
CA GLU A 317 -0.26 -4.69 3.01
C GLU A 317 -1.45 -4.95 3.94
N GLY A 318 -1.61 -4.13 4.98
CA GLY A 318 -2.63 -4.29 6.02
C GLY A 318 -3.98 -4.79 5.48
N LYS A 319 -4.36 -6.00 5.90
CA LYS A 319 -5.76 -6.46 5.84
C LYS A 319 -6.52 -5.92 7.03
#